data_AF-T1IAL7-F1
#
_entry.id   AF-T1IAL7-F1
#
_cell.length_a   1.000
_cell.length_b   1.000
_cell.length_c   1.000
_cell.angle_alpha   90.00
_cell.angle_beta   90.00
_cell.angle_gamma   90.00
#
_symmetry.space_group_name_H-M   'P 1'
#
loop_
_entity.id
_entity.type
_entity.pdbx_description
1 polymer ?
#
loop_
_entity_poly.entity_id
_entity_poly.type
_entity_poly.pdbx_seq_one_letter_code
_entity_poly.pdbx_strand_id
1 'polypeptide(L)'
;MGHKNLTEILSERTEIASFIQELIDVATDPWGIWVERVEIKDVRLPKQMQRAMAAEAEATREARAKVVAAEGELKAARNLKAASDIIAVNPTALQLRYMQTMDSISSEKNSTIIFPLPFNLMSV
;
A
#
# COMPACT_ATOMS: atom_id res chain seq x y z
N MET A 1 27.59 8.59 2.47
CA MET A 1 27.37 8.17 1.07
C MET A 1 27.01 6.69 1.05
N GLY A 2 25.85 6.27 1.56
CA GLY A 2 25.58 4.83 1.81
C GLY A 2 24.12 4.40 1.73
N HIS A 3 23.29 5.10 0.96
CA HIS A 3 21.82 4.92 0.99
C HIS A 3 21.19 4.63 -0.38
N LYS A 4 21.91 3.92 -1.28
CA LYS A 4 21.37 3.52 -2.59
C LYS A 4 21.43 2.00 -2.89
N ASN A 5 21.91 1.19 -1.96
CA ASN A 5 22.54 -0.09 -2.30
C ASN A 5 21.60 -1.31 -2.48
N LEU A 6 20.35 -1.16 -2.95
CA LEU A 6 19.51 -2.36 -3.18
C LEU A 6 18.52 -2.27 -4.34
N THR A 7 17.83 -1.15 -4.49
CA THR A 7 17.07 -0.91 -5.72
C THR A 7 18.03 -0.83 -6.91
N GLU A 8 19.23 -0.30 -6.67
CA GLU A 8 20.36 -0.30 -7.61
C GLU A 8 20.79 -1.73 -7.92
N ILE A 9 21.10 -2.63 -6.96
CA ILE A 9 21.54 -4.02 -7.24
C ILE A 9 20.57 -4.83 -8.14
N LEU A 10 19.25 -4.68 -7.97
CA LEU A 10 18.27 -5.37 -8.82
C LEU A 10 18.13 -4.73 -10.21
N SER A 11 18.23 -3.40 -10.31
CA SER A 11 18.33 -2.66 -11.58
C SER A 11 19.69 -2.85 -12.28
N GLU A 12 20.74 -3.09 -11.51
CA GLU A 12 22.11 -3.33 -11.91
C GLU A 12 22.27 -4.72 -12.51
N ARG A 13 21.38 -5.70 -12.27
CA ARG A 13 21.54 -7.03 -12.87
C ARG A 13 21.62 -6.96 -14.40
N THR A 14 20.80 -6.10 -15.01
CA THR A 14 20.81 -5.83 -16.45
C THR A 14 22.01 -4.97 -16.86
N GLU A 15 22.38 -3.96 -16.07
CA GLU A 15 23.52 -3.07 -16.38
C GLU A 15 24.87 -3.79 -16.24
N ILE A 16 25.04 -4.56 -15.16
CA ILE A 16 26.20 -5.44 -14.90
C ILE A 16 26.29 -6.52 -15.98
N ALA A 17 25.17 -7.14 -16.38
CA ALA A 17 25.21 -8.13 -17.45
C ALA A 17 25.69 -7.52 -18.77
N SER A 18 25.22 -6.32 -19.13
CA SER A 18 25.70 -5.58 -20.31
C SER A 18 27.17 -5.20 -20.20
N PHE A 19 27.61 -4.71 -19.03
CA PHE A 19 29.00 -4.34 -18.79
C PHE A 19 29.95 -5.56 -18.87
N ILE A 20 29.55 -6.70 -18.29
CA ILE A 20 30.32 -7.95 -18.38
C ILE A 20 30.35 -8.46 -19.83
N GLN A 21 29.24 -8.36 -20.56
CA GLN A 21 29.20 -8.74 -21.97
C GLN A 21 30.23 -7.95 -22.79
N GLU A 22 30.24 -6.62 -22.65
CA GLU A 22 31.19 -5.75 -23.35
C GLU A 22 32.65 -6.08 -22.98
N LEU A 23 32.93 -6.31 -21.69
CA LEU A 23 34.26 -6.64 -21.21
C LEU A 23 34.76 -8.00 -21.73
N ILE A 24 33.88 -8.99 -21.80
CA ILE A 24 34.23 -10.32 -22.33
C ILE A 24 34.42 -10.24 -23.85
N ASP A 25 33.54 -9.54 -24.57
CA ASP A 25 33.60 -9.42 -26.03
C ASP A 25 34.95 -8.84 -26.49
N VAL A 26 35.38 -7.73 -25.87
CA VAL A 26 36.70 -7.12 -26.10
C VAL A 26 37.87 -8.07 -25.79
N ALA A 27 37.73 -8.91 -24.76
CA ALA A 27 38.76 -9.88 -24.39
C ALA A 27 38.80 -11.08 -25.34
N THR A 28 37.69 -11.44 -25.98
CA THR A 28 37.55 -12.59 -26.88
C THR A 28 37.72 -12.27 -28.37
N ASP A 29 37.69 -10.99 -28.74
CA ASP A 29 37.96 -10.49 -30.10
C ASP A 29 39.26 -11.02 -30.72
N PRO A 30 40.42 -11.07 -30.01
CA PRO A 30 41.66 -11.59 -30.57
C PRO A 30 41.61 -13.09 -30.93
N TRP A 31 40.64 -13.81 -30.37
CA TRP A 31 40.42 -15.24 -30.64
C TRP A 31 39.33 -15.49 -31.68
N GLY A 32 38.70 -14.43 -32.21
CA GLY A 32 37.65 -14.53 -33.22
C GLY A 32 36.34 -15.12 -32.70
N ILE A 33 36.07 -14.99 -31.39
CA ILE A 33 34.88 -15.52 -30.73
C ILE A 33 33.92 -14.36 -30.47
N TRP A 34 32.67 -14.49 -30.96
CA TRP A 34 31.60 -13.51 -30.76
C TRP A 34 30.69 -13.93 -29.59
N VAL A 35 30.47 -13.04 -28.63
CA VAL A 35 29.63 -13.32 -27.45
C VAL A 35 28.21 -12.77 -27.63
N GLU A 36 27.24 -13.64 -27.90
CA GLU A 36 25.85 -13.24 -28.15
C GLU A 36 25.10 -12.80 -26.88
N ARG A 37 25.36 -13.44 -25.74
CA ARG A 37 24.64 -13.17 -24.48
C ARG A 37 25.41 -13.62 -23.25
N VAL A 38 25.41 -12.80 -22.21
CA VAL A 38 25.89 -13.15 -20.88
C VAL A 38 24.72 -13.13 -19.89
N GLU A 39 24.57 -14.20 -19.11
CA GLU A 39 23.54 -14.30 -18.08
C GLU A 39 24.16 -14.56 -16.70
N ILE A 40 23.79 -13.73 -15.72
CA ILE A 40 24.25 -13.87 -14.35
C ILE A 40 23.38 -14.94 -13.67
N LYS A 41 23.95 -16.13 -13.42
CA LYS A 41 23.24 -17.26 -12.83
C LYS A 41 22.93 -17.05 -11.34
N ASP A 42 23.94 -17.09 -10.47
CA ASP A 42 23.76 -16.98 -9.02
C ASP A 42 24.56 -15.81 -8.43
N VAL A 43 23.86 -14.89 -7.76
CA VAL A 43 24.47 -13.86 -6.90
C VAL A 43 24.15 -14.23 -5.46
N ARG A 44 25.17 -14.58 -4.67
CA ARG A 44 25.00 -14.93 -3.26
C ARG A 44 25.46 -13.77 -2.39
N LEU A 45 24.51 -13.16 -1.70
CA LEU A 45 24.81 -12.15 -0.70
C LEU A 45 25.25 -12.83 0.62
N PRO A 46 26.23 -12.28 1.34
CA PRO A 46 26.59 -12.75 2.67
C PRO A 46 25.37 -12.71 3.61
N LYS A 47 25.18 -13.77 4.40
CA LYS A 47 24.01 -13.94 5.30
C LYS A 47 23.81 -12.78 6.28
N GLN A 48 24.90 -12.13 6.70
CA GLN A 48 24.86 -10.98 7.59
C GLN A 48 24.27 -9.73 6.91
N MET A 49 24.66 -9.47 5.65
CA MET A 49 24.13 -8.36 4.86
C MET A 49 22.65 -8.58 4.52
N GLN A 50 22.26 -9.80 4.15
CA GLN A 50 20.87 -10.13 3.85
C GLN A 50 19.93 -9.86 5.05
N ARG A 51 20.39 -10.16 6.27
CA ARG A 51 19.63 -9.88 7.50
C ARG A 51 19.50 -8.39 7.78
N ALA A 52 20.61 -7.64 7.68
CA ALA A 52 20.60 -6.19 7.89
C ALA A 52 19.65 -5.49 6.90
N MET A 53 19.70 -5.93 5.65
CA MET A 53 18.86 -5.44 4.56
C MET A 53 17.38 -5.78 4.75
N ALA A 54 17.06 -7.00 5.17
CA ALA A 54 15.69 -7.38 5.48
C ALA A 54 15.11 -6.52 6.62
N ALA A 55 15.91 -6.30 7.68
CA ALA A 55 15.51 -5.44 8.80
C ALA A 55 15.30 -3.97 8.38
N GLU A 56 16.17 -3.42 7.53
CA GLU A 56 16.02 -2.06 7.01
C GLU A 56 14.78 -1.93 6.10
N ALA A 57 14.55 -2.92 5.23
CA ALA A 57 13.38 -2.95 4.35
C ALA A 57 12.08 -3.05 5.15
N GLU A 58 12.04 -3.87 6.19
CA GLU A 58 10.89 -4.01 7.09
C GLU A 58 10.62 -2.71 7.84
N ALA A 59 11.64 -2.11 8.46
CA ALA A 59 11.50 -0.83 9.16
C ALA A 59 10.99 0.29 8.24
N THR A 60 11.50 0.37 7.01
CA THR A 60 11.05 1.36 6.02
C THR A 60 9.60 1.10 5.60
N ARG A 61 9.22 -0.18 5.44
CA ARG A 61 7.85 -0.56 5.09
C ARG A 61 6.88 -0.21 6.21
N GLU A 62 7.23 -0.51 7.46
CA GLU A 62 6.40 -0.16 8.62
C GLU A 62 6.25 1.35 8.80
N ALA A 63 7.34 2.10 8.64
CA ALA A 63 7.30 3.56 8.72
C ALA A 63 6.35 4.14 7.66
N ARG A 64 6.45 3.68 6.41
CA ARG A 64 5.53 4.09 5.33
C ARG A 64 4.09 3.68 5.62
N ALA A 65 3.86 2.47 6.13
CA ALA A 65 2.53 2.01 6.48
C ALA A 65 1.87 2.89 7.55
N LYS A 66 2.63 3.33 8.57
CA LYS A 66 2.13 4.26 9.59
C LYS A 66 1.74 5.63 9.03
N VAL A 67 2.54 6.17 8.10
CA VAL A 67 2.23 7.45 7.44
C VAL A 67 0.94 7.32 6.63
N VAL A 68 0.82 6.28 5.81
CA VAL A 68 -0.39 6.04 5.00
C VAL A 68 -1.62 5.84 5.86
N ALA A 69 -1.49 5.12 6.98
CA ALA A 69 -2.58 4.93 7.94
C ALA A 69 -3.03 6.27 8.54
N ALA A 70 -2.09 7.10 9.03
CA ALA A 70 -2.40 8.40 9.61
C ALA A 70 -3.03 9.37 8.59
N GLU A 71 -2.56 9.38 7.35
CA GLU A 71 -3.16 10.15 6.26
C GLU A 71 -4.58 9.66 5.91
N GLY A 72 -4.77 8.33 5.91
CA GLY A 72 -6.06 7.69 5.73
C GLY A 72 -7.07 8.08 6.81
N GLU A 73 -6.64 8.04 8.08
CA GLU A 73 -7.45 8.47 9.23
C GLU A 73 -7.84 9.95 9.13
N LEU A 74 -6.90 10.83 8.79
CA LEU A 74 -7.18 12.25 8.61
C LEU A 74 -8.21 12.50 7.50
N LYS A 75 -8.08 11.79 6.37
CA LYS A 75 -9.02 11.88 5.25
C LYS A 75 -10.40 11.37 5.65
N ALA A 76 -10.47 10.25 6.37
CA ALA A 76 -11.72 9.71 6.88
C ALA A 76 -12.41 10.70 7.85
N ALA A 77 -11.66 11.26 8.80
CA ALA A 77 -12.18 12.25 9.75
C ALA A 77 -12.74 13.50 9.06
N ARG A 78 -12.04 14.02 8.04
CA ARG A 78 -12.53 15.16 7.24
C ARG A 78 -13.84 14.85 6.53
N ASN A 79 -13.95 13.67 5.91
CA ASN A 79 -15.16 13.25 5.23
C ASN A 79 -16.33 13.06 6.20
N LEU A 80 -16.07 12.46 7.37
CA LEU A 80 -17.08 12.31 8.43
C LEU A 80 -17.55 13.66 8.96
N LYS A 81 -16.64 14.62 9.18
CA LYS A 81 -16.99 15.99 9.56
C LYS A 81 -17.90 16.63 8.52
N ALA A 82 -17.52 16.59 7.24
CA ALA A 82 -18.32 17.16 6.16
C ALA A 82 -19.71 16.50 6.09
N ALA A 83 -19.80 15.19 6.25
CA ALA A 83 -21.07 14.48 6.32
C ALA A 83 -21.92 14.91 7.53
N SER A 84 -21.29 15.09 8.70
CA SER A 84 -21.95 15.59 9.92
C SER A 84 -22.49 16.99 9.73
N ASP A 85 -21.71 17.90 9.13
CA ASP A 85 -22.12 19.28 8.88
C ASP A 85 -23.34 19.32 7.94
N ILE A 86 -23.36 18.48 6.89
CA ILE A 86 -24.51 18.34 5.98
C ILE A 86 -25.75 17.81 6.71
N ILE A 87 -25.60 16.80 7.57
CA ILE A 87 -26.71 16.26 8.38
C ILE A 87 -27.25 17.31 9.35
N ALA A 88 -26.38 18.11 9.97
CA ALA A 88 -26.78 19.17 10.89
C ALA A 88 -27.61 20.26 10.19
N VAL A 89 -27.26 20.60 8.94
CA VAL A 89 -28.01 21.58 8.13
C VAL A 89 -29.37 21.04 7.68
N ASN A 90 -29.50 19.73 7.44
CA ASN A 90 -30.75 19.12 6.99
C ASN A 90 -31.20 17.96 7.90
N PRO A 91 -32.14 18.21 8.84
CA PRO A 91 -32.66 17.18 9.76
C PRO A 91 -33.28 15.97 9.05
N THR A 92 -33.83 16.14 7.84
CA THR A 92 -34.40 15.04 7.04
C THR A 92 -33.33 14.05 6.57
N ALA A 93 -32.07 14.48 6.42
CA ALA A 93 -30.96 13.59 6.07
C ALA A 93 -30.72 12.51 7.14
N LEU A 94 -30.93 12.85 8.41
CA LEU A 94 -30.80 11.92 9.54
C LEU A 94 -31.91 10.86 9.50
N GLN A 95 -33.13 11.25 9.14
CA GLN A 95 -34.25 10.34 8.95
C GLN A 95 -34.03 9.39 7.76
N LEU A 96 -33.51 9.87 6.62
CA LEU A 96 -33.14 9.02 5.49
C LEU A 96 -32.04 8.02 5.85
N ARG A 97 -31.01 8.46 6.59
CA ARG A 97 -29.96 7.57 7.11
C ARG A 97 -30.56 6.48 8.01
N TYR A 98 -31.49 6.85 8.88
CA TYR A 98 -32.19 5.91 9.74
C TYR A 98 -32.98 4.85 8.94
N MET A 99 -33.71 5.27 7.90
CA MET A 99 -34.40 4.34 6.99
C MET A 99 -33.43 3.42 6.24
N GLN A 100 -32.27 3.92 5.78
CA GLN A 100 -31.24 3.09 5.14
C GLN A 100 -30.63 2.06 6.10
N THR A 101 -30.40 2.45 7.36
CA THR A 101 -29.93 1.49 8.38
C THR A 101 -30.99 0.42 8.65
N MET A 102 -32.28 0.77 8.61
CA MET A 102 -33.37 -0.19 8.74
C MET A 102 -33.43 -1.17 7.58
N ASP A 103 -33.27 -0.69 6.35
CA ASP A 103 -33.23 -1.56 5.16
C ASP A 103 -32.05 -2.54 5.23
N SER A 104 -30.88 -2.05 5.66
CA SER A 104 -29.68 -2.88 5.86
C SER A 104 -29.91 -3.97 6.92
N ILE A 105 -30.52 -3.62 8.06
CA ILE A 105 -30.83 -4.58 9.14
C ILE A 105 -31.94 -5.56 8.71
N SER A 106 -32.95 -5.09 7.98
CA SER A 106 -34.06 -5.91 7.47
C SER A 106 -33.58 -6.93 6.44
N SER A 107 -32.53 -6.61 5.66
CA SER A 107 -31.91 -7.52 4.70
C SER A 107 -31.23 -8.72 5.38
N GLU A 108 -30.71 -8.55 6.60
CA GLU A 108 -29.98 -9.59 7.36
C GLU A 108 -30.87 -10.67 8.02
N LYS A 109 -32.17 -10.76 7.68
CA LYS A 109 -33.10 -11.80 8.18
C LYS A 109 -33.21 -11.88 9.71
N ASN A 110 -33.20 -10.75 10.42
CA ASN A 110 -33.45 -10.74 11.86
C ASN A 110 -34.91 -10.38 12.16
N SER A 111 -35.67 -11.32 12.74
CA SER A 111 -37.14 -11.28 12.94
C SER A 111 -37.62 -10.32 14.05
N THR A 112 -36.71 -9.54 14.65
CA THR A 112 -37.04 -8.62 15.75
C THR A 112 -36.43 -7.25 15.48
N ILE A 113 -37.28 -6.33 14.99
CA ILE A 113 -36.94 -4.93 14.76
C ILE A 113 -37.24 -4.17 16.06
N ILE A 114 -36.21 -3.85 16.84
CA ILE A 114 -36.35 -2.95 17.99
C ILE A 114 -36.45 -1.53 17.43
N PHE A 115 -37.60 -0.91 17.62
CA PHE A 115 -37.91 0.43 17.13
C PHE A 115 -37.74 1.47 18.25
N PRO A 116 -36.59 2.14 18.38
CA PRO A 116 -36.48 3.28 19.26
C PRO A 116 -37.25 4.45 18.65
N LEU A 117 -38.40 4.77 19.23
CA LEU A 117 -39.14 5.99 18.89
C LEU A 117 -38.29 7.21 19.29
N PRO A 118 -38.08 8.17 18.37
CA PRO A 118 -37.40 9.42 18.71
C PRO A 118 -38.23 10.21 19.72
N PHE A 119 -37.59 10.66 20.81
CA PHE A 119 -38.22 11.40 21.91
C PHE A 119 -38.92 12.71 21.48
N ASN A 120 -38.63 13.22 20.28
CA ASN A 120 -39.28 14.40 19.70
C ASN A 120 -40.74 14.16 19.27
N LEU A 121 -41.24 12.92 19.27
CA LEU A 121 -42.67 12.65 19.06
C LEU A 121 -43.49 12.69 20.38
N MET A 122 -42.82 12.80 21.55
CA MET A 122 -43.47 12.80 22.87
C MET A 122 -43.65 14.20 23.48
N SER A 123 -43.19 15.27 22.81
CA SER A 123 -43.58 16.63 23.17
C SER A 123 -44.77 17.06 22.30
N VAL A 124 -45.96 16.75 22.79
CA VAL A 124 -47.21 17.47 22.44
C VAL A 124 -47.13 18.90 22.96
#